data_AF-A0A833D339-F1
#
_entry.id   AF-A0A833D339-F1
#
_cell.length_a   1.000
_cell.length_b   1.000
_cell.length_c   1.000
_cell.angle_alpha   90.00
_cell.angle_beta   90.00
_cell.angle_gamma   90.00
#
_symmetry.space_group_name_H-M   'P 1'
#
loop_
_entity.id
_entity.type
_entity.pdbx_description
1 polymer ?
#
loop_
_entity_poly.entity_id
_entity_poly.type
_entity_poly.pdbx_seq_one_letter_code
_entity_poly.pdbx_strand_id
1 'polypeptide(L)' 'MDRELQKKGMAVRKSVLGAEYVEKNMATADDFNRPFQDILNEYCWGMIWT' A
#
# COMPACT_ATOMS: atom_id res chain seq x y z
N MET A 1 0.63 12.10 -5.95
CA MET A 1 -0.01 11.01 -5.21
C MET A 1 -1.51 11.14 -5.34
N ASP A 2 -2.08 10.30 -6.19
CA ASP A 2 -3.52 10.09 -6.28
C ASP A 2 -3.98 9.27 -5.07
N ARG A 3 -4.68 9.95 -4.15
CA ARG A 3 -5.14 9.34 -2.89
C ARG A 3 -6.18 8.25 -3.12
N GLU A 4 -6.97 8.33 -4.18
CA GLU A 4 -7.99 7.32 -4.46
C GLU A 4 -7.35 6.06 -5.03
N LEU A 5 -6.37 6.23 -5.93
CA LEU A 5 -5.59 5.13 -6.46
C LEU A 5 -4.81 4.39 -5.35
N GLN A 6 -4.19 5.13 -4.44
CA GLN A 6 -3.50 4.56 -3.29
C GLN A 6 -4.43 3.78 -2.35
N LYS A 7 -5.63 4.32 -2.05
CA LYS A 7 -6.63 3.62 -1.22
C LYS A 7 -7.10 2.33 -1.88
N LYS A 8 -7.36 2.37 -3.21
CA LYS A 8 -7.74 1.18 -3.98
C LYS A 8 -6.64 0.13 -3.90
N GLY A 9 -5.37 0.54 -4.06
CA GLY A 9 -4.23 -0.36 -3.92
C GLY A 9 -4.08 -0.94 -2.52
N MET A 10 -4.30 -0.15 -1.47
CA MET A 10 -4.35 -0.67 -0.10
C MET A 10 -5.44 -1.72 0.09
N ALA A 11 -6.61 -1.56 -0.52
CA ALA A 11 -7.69 -2.55 -0.44
C ALA A 11 -7.30 -3.87 -1.11
N VAL A 12 -6.74 -3.82 -2.32
CA VAL A 12 -6.25 -5.02 -3.03
C VAL A 12 -5.09 -5.68 -2.30
N ARG A 13 -4.12 -4.90 -1.83
CA ARG A 13 -2.99 -5.42 -1.06
C ARG A 13 -3.46 -6.17 0.20
N LYS A 14 -4.46 -5.65 0.90
CA LYS A 14 -5.05 -6.29 2.09
C LYS A 14 -5.85 -7.54 1.75
N SER A 15 -6.53 -7.60 0.60
CA SER A 15 -7.26 -8.81 0.21
C SER A 15 -6.31 -9.95 -0.17
N VAL A 16 -5.15 -9.64 -0.74
CA VAL A 16 -4.15 -10.65 -1.16
C VAL A 16 -3.24 -11.08 -0.02
N LEU A 17 -2.67 -10.13 0.74
CA LEU A 17 -1.67 -10.42 1.76
C LEU A 17 -2.25 -10.53 3.19
N GLY A 18 -3.53 -10.19 3.36
CA GLY A 18 -4.19 -10.13 4.66
C GLY A 18 -4.04 -8.76 5.33
N ALA A 19 -5.13 -8.29 5.95
CA ALA A 19 -5.19 -6.96 6.55
C ALA A 19 -4.17 -6.78 7.69
N GLU A 20 -4.04 -7.77 8.58
CA GLU A 20 -3.14 -7.70 9.74
C GLU A 20 -1.67 -7.51 9.33
N TYR A 21 -1.22 -8.25 8.32
CA TYR A 21 0.15 -8.15 7.80
C TYR A 21 0.43 -6.76 7.20
N VAL A 22 -0.53 -6.22 6.43
CA VAL A 22 -0.38 -4.92 5.78
C VAL A 22 -0.39 -3.80 6.81
N GLU A 23 -1.29 -3.83 7.79
CA GLU A 23 -1.32 -2.84 8.88
C GLU A 23 -0.03 -2.86 9.70
N LYS A 24 0.49 -4.05 10.04
CA LYS A 24 1.77 -4.17 10.74
C LYS A 24 2.92 -3.54 9.94
N ASN A 25 3.00 -3.82 8.63
CA ASN A 25 4.01 -3.22 7.76
C ASN A 25 3.91 -1.69 7.71
N MET A 26 2.70 -1.16 7.56
CA MET A 26 2.47 0.30 7.49
C MET A 26 2.76 0.98 8.84
N ALA A 27 2.48 0.31 9.96
CA ALA A 27 2.79 0.82 11.29
C ALA A 27 4.30 0.87 11.58
N THR A 28 5.09 -0.02 10.98
CA THR A 28 6.56 -0.03 11.08
C THR A 28 7.24 0.84 10.02
N ALA A 29 6.47 1.55 9.19
CA ALA A 29 7.05 2.38 8.15
C ALA A 29 7.64 3.66 8.75
N ASP A 30 8.93 3.89 8.48
CA ASP A 30 9.71 5.04 8.95
C ASP A 30 10.00 6.01 7.79
N ASP A 31 10.68 7.12 8.08
CA ASP A 31 10.95 8.16 7.08
C ASP A 31 11.78 7.66 5.88
N PHE A 32 12.56 6.59 6.07
CA PHE A 32 13.34 5.99 4.99
C PHE A 32 12.47 5.14 4.05
N ASN A 33 11.60 4.30 4.59
CA ASN A 33 10.84 3.33 3.81
C ASN A 33 9.41 3.78 3.44
N ARG A 34 8.88 4.81 4.10
CA ARG A 34 7.51 5.32 3.88
C ARG A 34 7.25 5.77 2.44
N PRO A 35 8.15 6.53 1.78
CA PRO A 35 7.94 6.93 0.39
C PRO A 35 7.84 5.73 -0.56
N PHE A 36 8.58 4.65 -0.27
CA PHE A 36 8.50 3.42 -1.06
C PHE A 36 7.16 2.70 -0.85
N GLN A 37 6.70 2.55 0.39
CA GLN A 37 5.38 1.96 0.67
C GLN A 37 4.25 2.73 -0.02
N ASP A 38 4.37 4.05 -0.06
CA ASP A 38 3.41 4.92 -0.70
C ASP A 38 3.35 4.70 -2.22
N ILE A 39 4.50 4.68 -2.90
CA ILE A 39 4.61 4.38 -4.35
C ILE A 39 4.14 2.96 -4.66
N LEU A 40 4.52 1.98 -3.82
CA LEU A 40 4.13 0.59 -3.97
C LEU A 40 2.60 0.43 -3.87
N ASN A 41 1.98 1.10 -2.91
CA ASN A 41 0.53 1.08 -2.73
C ASN A 41 -0.22 1.78 -3.87
N GLU A 42 0.30 2.88 -4.41
CA GLU A 42 -0.34 3.61 -5.50
C GLU A 42 -0.15 2.91 -6.86
N TYR A 43 1.08 2.66 -7.27
CA TYR A 43 1.36 2.20 -8.63
C TYR A 43 1.27 0.69 -8.77
N CYS A 44 1.91 -0.07 -7.89
CA CYS A 44 1.89 -1.53 -8.04
C CYS A 44 0.52 -2.07 -7.65
N TRP A 45 0.07 -1.80 -6.41
CA TRP A 45 -1.20 -2.31 -5.94
C TRP A 45 -2.41 -1.57 -6.48
N GLY A 46 -2.32 -0.25 -6.72
CA GLY A 46 -3.48 0.56 -7.13
C GLY A 46 -3.68 0.66 -8.64
N MET A 47 -2.61 0.59 -9.44
CA MET A 47 -2.67 0.73 -10.90
C MET A 47 -2.44 -0.59 -11.64
N ILE A 48 -1.39 -1.33 -11.29
CA ILE A 48 -0.95 -2.50 -12.10
C ILE A 48 -1.66 -3.79 -11.66
N TRP A 49 -1.82 -4.03 -10.36
CA TRP A 49 -2.32 -5.28 -9.80
C TRP A 49 -3.79 -5.24 -9.34
N THR A 50 -4.52 -4.17 -9.67
CA THR A 50 -5.97 -4.04 -9.37
C THR A 50 -6.87 -4.76 -10.34
#